data_AF-A0A9N9XE19-F1
#
_entry.id   AF-A0A9N9XE19-F1
#
_cell.length_a   1.000
_cell.length_b   1.000
_cell.length_c   1.000
_cell.angle_alpha   90.00
_cell.angle_beta   90.00
_cell.angle_gamma   90.00
#
_symmetry.space_group_name_H-M   'P 1'
#
loop_
_entity.id
_entity.type
_entity.pdbx_description
1 polymer ?
#
loop_
_entity_poly.entity_id
_entity_poly.type
_entity_poly.pdbx_seq_one_letter_code
_entity_poly.pdbx_strand_id
1 'polypeptide(L)'
;MKFSCFSIFLITFAAVVYGHNIEEFPIFGSQDYAAEKISRDWPFEDNVDKRPFLTRDCFRPVDGSPKPIMCMAAISAWSFDMKSKSCKSTVYGGCNPTKNLFYTKAQCEEVAKPVCKKLLHILENVDLINILDILIYKVQD
;
A
#
# COMPACT_ATOMS: atom_id res chain seq x y z
N MET A 1 27.03 27.98 55.84
CA MET A 1 26.89 28.99 54.78
C MET A 1 28.25 29.21 54.13
N LYS A 2 28.26 29.35 52.79
CA LYS A 2 29.38 29.72 51.89
C LYS A 2 30.28 28.57 51.43
N PHE A 3 29.76 27.76 50.50
CA PHE A 3 30.61 27.04 49.55
C PHE A 3 31.08 28.02 48.47
N SER A 4 32.39 28.07 48.26
CA SER A 4 33.11 28.93 47.32
C SER A 4 32.81 28.54 45.86
N CYS A 5 32.78 29.54 44.98
CA CYS A 5 32.36 29.47 43.57
C CYS A 5 33.23 28.57 42.65
N PHE A 6 34.28 27.94 43.19
CA PHE A 6 35.27 27.18 42.41
C PHE A 6 34.90 25.71 42.12
N SER A 7 33.81 25.17 42.69
CA SER A 7 33.37 23.79 42.42
C SER A 7 32.20 23.65 41.44
N ILE A 8 31.68 24.76 40.87
CA ILE A 8 30.57 24.71 39.90
C ILE A 8 31.09 24.59 38.45
N PHE A 9 32.35 24.97 38.18
CA PHE A 9 32.92 24.98 36.83
C PHE A 9 33.29 23.60 36.25
N LEU A 10 33.30 22.52 37.04
CA LEU A 10 33.55 21.17 36.52
C LEU A 10 32.28 20.39 36.18
N ILE A 11 31.12 20.82 36.70
CA ILE A 11 29.84 20.15 36.40
C ILE A 11 29.21 20.72 35.11
N THR A 12 29.58 21.94 34.71
CA THR A 12 29.12 22.55 33.46
C THR A 12 29.91 22.10 32.21
N PHE A 13 31.15 21.64 32.35
CA PHE A 13 31.92 21.10 31.21
C PHE A 13 31.55 19.65 30.85
N ALA A 14 31.13 18.82 31.82
CA ALA A 14 30.74 17.44 31.53
C ALA A 14 29.42 17.34 30.74
N ALA A 15 28.51 18.31 30.91
CA ALA A 15 27.25 18.35 30.16
C ALA A 15 27.42 18.80 28.69
N VAL A 16 28.55 19.40 28.32
CA VAL A 16 28.84 19.82 26.93
C VAL A 16 29.61 18.72 26.17
N VAL A 17 30.34 17.85 26.86
CA VAL A 17 31.13 16.76 26.23
C VAL A 17 30.31 15.48 26.03
N TYR A 18 29.39 15.16 26.94
CA TYR A 18 28.48 14.04 26.76
C TYR A 18 27.19 14.54 26.11
N GLY A 19 27.22 14.66 24.79
CA GLY A 19 26.06 14.86 23.95
C GLY A 19 25.02 13.78 24.25
N HIS A 20 24.00 14.16 25.01
CA HIS A 20 22.73 13.44 24.99
C HIS A 20 22.15 13.65 23.59
N ASN A 21 22.19 12.60 22.77
CA ASN A 21 21.36 12.46 21.59
C ASN A 21 19.90 12.48 22.03
N ILE A 22 19.35 13.68 22.14
CA ILE A 22 17.92 13.89 22.01
C ILE A 22 17.77 14.09 20.51
N GLU A 23 17.46 13.01 19.79
CA GLU A 23 16.93 13.16 18.44
C GLU A 23 15.72 14.09 18.56
N GLU A 24 15.86 15.31 18.05
CA GLU A 24 14.74 16.15 17.70
C GLU A 24 13.88 15.31 16.76
N PHE A 25 12.76 14.80 17.27
CA PHE A 25 11.71 14.27 16.42
C PHE A 25 11.27 15.41 15.48
N PRO A 26 11.48 15.30 14.16
CA PRO A 26 10.97 16.30 13.25
C PRO A 26 9.43 16.25 13.31
N ILE A 27 8.83 17.34 13.76
CA ILE A 27 7.38 17.56 13.71
C ILE A 27 7.01 17.92 12.26
N PHE A 28 7.23 17.01 11.32
CA PHE A 28 6.77 17.06 9.93
C PHE A 28 6.64 15.64 9.39
N GLY A 29 5.40 15.14 9.29
CA GLY A 29 5.05 13.97 8.45
C GLY A 29 4.85 12.63 9.15
N SER A 30 3.81 12.51 9.98
CA SER A 30 3.36 11.23 10.54
C SER A 30 2.60 10.37 9.51
N GLN A 31 3.29 9.87 8.48
CA GLN A 31 2.68 8.89 7.55
C GLN A 31 3.59 7.72 7.15
N ASP A 32 4.91 7.82 7.32
CA ASP A 32 5.80 6.74 6.84
C ASP A 32 6.29 5.79 7.96
N TYR A 33 6.42 6.25 9.21
CA TYR A 33 6.85 5.40 10.34
C TYR A 33 5.81 4.36 10.77
N ALA A 34 4.53 4.59 10.47
CA ALA A 34 3.49 3.59 10.68
C ALA A 34 3.59 2.44 9.65
N ALA A 35 4.24 2.68 8.50
CA ALA A 35 4.27 1.71 7.41
C ALA A 35 5.09 0.45 7.69
N GLU A 36 6.19 0.59 8.43
CA GLU A 36 7.09 -0.54 8.65
C GLU A 36 6.59 -1.50 9.73
N LYS A 37 5.87 -0.97 10.74
CA LYS A 37 5.34 -1.77 11.86
C LYS A 37 3.97 -2.41 11.59
N ILE A 38 3.19 -1.86 10.66
CA ILE A 38 1.89 -2.43 10.23
C ILE A 38 2.08 -3.64 9.28
N SER A 39 3.31 -3.94 8.85
CA SER A 39 3.63 -5.06 7.94
C SER A 39 3.36 -6.46 8.49
N ARG A 40 3.36 -6.66 9.82
CA ARG A 40 3.16 -7.99 10.43
C ARG A 40 1.72 -8.30 10.81
N ASP A 41 0.89 -7.26 10.90
CA ASP A 41 -0.43 -7.29 11.54
C ASP A 41 -1.56 -6.88 10.56
N TRP A 42 -1.25 -6.79 9.25
CA TRP A 42 -2.19 -6.44 8.19
C TRP A 42 -2.52 -7.62 7.27
N PRO A 43 -3.79 -7.98 7.04
CA PRO A 43 -4.98 -7.74 7.87
C PRO A 43 -5.01 -8.74 9.04
N PHE A 44 -5.30 -8.25 10.24
CA PHE A 44 -5.57 -9.06 11.43
C PHE A 44 -6.86 -9.88 11.23
N GLU A 45 -6.77 -11.05 10.60
CA GLU A 45 -7.81 -12.09 10.68
C GLU A 45 -7.27 -13.42 10.15
N ASP A 46 -7.55 -14.52 10.86
CA ASP A 46 -7.19 -15.89 10.48
C ASP A 46 -7.82 -16.37 9.16
N ASN A 47 -8.64 -15.52 8.52
CA ASN A 47 -9.41 -15.76 7.30
C ASN A 47 -8.90 -15.02 6.05
N VAL A 48 -7.67 -14.49 6.08
CA VAL A 48 -7.04 -13.93 4.88
C VAL A 48 -6.75 -15.05 3.90
N ASP A 49 -7.37 -15.01 2.72
CA ASP A 49 -7.13 -15.95 1.64
C ASP A 49 -5.62 -16.03 1.32
N LYS A 50 -4.97 -17.16 1.61
CA LYS A 50 -3.50 -17.33 1.48
C LYS A 50 -3.04 -17.76 0.09
N ARG A 51 -3.96 -17.97 -0.86
CA ARG A 51 -3.58 -18.39 -2.23
C ARG A 51 -2.75 -17.29 -2.92
N PRO A 52 -1.98 -17.61 -3.98
CA PRO A 52 -1.28 -16.59 -4.77
C PRO A 52 -2.24 -15.60 -5.42
N PHE A 53 -1.72 -14.42 -5.75
CA PHE A 53 -2.43 -13.44 -6.58
C PHE A 53 -2.59 -13.99 -8.00
N LEU A 54 -3.80 -13.90 -8.54
CA LEU A 54 -4.17 -14.43 -9.86
C LEU A 54 -4.73 -13.34 -10.75
N THR A 55 -4.75 -13.59 -12.06
CA THR A 55 -5.32 -12.70 -13.07
C THR A 55 -6.75 -12.23 -12.76
N ARG A 56 -7.57 -13.08 -12.13
CA ARG A 56 -8.95 -12.74 -11.70
C ARG A 56 -9.02 -11.66 -10.61
N ASP A 57 -7.92 -11.43 -9.91
CA ASP A 57 -7.84 -10.46 -8.82
C ASP A 57 -7.62 -9.03 -9.35
N CYS A 58 -7.12 -8.86 -10.58
CA CYS A 58 -6.85 -7.55 -11.18
C CYS A 58 -8.05 -6.60 -11.28
N PHE A 59 -9.27 -7.15 -11.37
CA PHE A 59 -10.52 -6.39 -11.46
C PHE A 59 -11.27 -6.33 -10.13
N ARG A 60 -10.71 -6.90 -9.06
CA ARG A 60 -11.37 -6.88 -7.76
C ARG A 60 -11.35 -5.45 -7.22
N PRO A 61 -12.49 -4.96 -6.69
CA PRO A 61 -12.53 -3.72 -5.93
C PRO A 61 -11.66 -3.82 -4.67
N VAL A 62 -11.44 -2.70 -3.99
CA VAL A 62 -10.66 -2.64 -2.75
C VAL A 62 -11.32 -3.46 -1.62
N ASP A 63 -12.64 -3.39 -1.53
CA ASP A 63 -13.45 -4.20 -0.61
C ASP A 63 -14.42 -5.10 -1.38
N GLY A 64 -14.72 -6.28 -0.84
CA GLY A 64 -15.67 -7.22 -1.42
C GLY A 64 -17.12 -6.98 -1.02
N SER A 65 -17.46 -5.82 -0.44
CA SER A 65 -18.77 -5.61 0.17
C SER A 65 -19.85 -5.37 -0.89
N PRO A 66 -21.07 -5.92 -0.75
CA PRO A 66 -22.15 -5.75 -1.72
C PRO A 66 -22.70 -4.32 -1.84
N LYS A 67 -22.41 -3.46 -0.85
CA LYS A 67 -22.88 -2.07 -0.77
C LYS A 67 -21.71 -1.14 -0.48
N PRO A 68 -21.68 0.08 -1.06
CA PRO A 68 -20.65 1.05 -0.72
C PRO A 68 -20.71 1.41 0.77
N ILE A 69 -19.55 1.31 1.43
CA ILE A 69 -19.28 1.63 2.84
C ILE A 69 -20.03 0.71 3.81
N MET A 70 -19.53 -0.51 3.99
CA MET A 70 -19.94 -1.38 5.11
C MET A 70 -19.11 -1.10 6.39
N CYS A 71 -17.92 -0.50 6.23
CA CYS A 71 -17.00 -0.16 7.31
C CYS A 71 -16.48 1.26 7.14
N MET A 72 -16.29 1.97 8.26
CA MET A 72 -16.12 3.43 8.30
C MET A 72 -14.68 3.88 8.58
N ALA A 73 -13.69 2.98 8.50
CA ALA A 73 -12.29 3.37 8.61
C ALA A 73 -11.83 4.08 7.32
N ALA A 74 -10.82 4.93 7.43
CA ALA A 74 -10.17 5.57 6.29
C ALA A 74 -8.71 5.17 6.26
N ILE A 75 -8.42 3.98 5.75
CA ILE A 75 -7.07 3.41 5.78
C ILE A 75 -6.41 3.62 4.41
N SER A 76 -5.28 4.31 4.38
CA SER A 76 -4.48 4.45 3.17
C SER A 76 -3.87 3.10 2.77
N ALA A 77 -4.12 2.70 1.53
CA ALA A 77 -3.67 1.44 0.97
C ALA A 77 -3.34 1.61 -0.53
N TRP A 78 -2.98 0.52 -1.19
CA TRP A 78 -2.64 0.49 -2.61
C TRP A 78 -3.44 -0.59 -3.34
N SER A 79 -3.89 -0.31 -4.56
CA SER A 79 -4.54 -1.28 -5.44
C SER A 79 -4.05 -1.13 -6.87
N PHE A 80 -4.05 -2.21 -7.64
CA PHE A 80 -3.75 -2.14 -9.07
C PHE A 80 -4.99 -1.64 -9.82
N ASP A 81 -4.84 -0.53 -10.55
CA ASP A 81 -5.87 0.01 -11.41
C ASP A 81 -5.61 -0.38 -12.87
N MET A 82 -6.49 -1.24 -13.41
CA MET A 82 -6.40 -1.74 -14.78
C MET A 82 -6.46 -0.62 -15.83
N LYS A 83 -7.16 0.49 -15.54
CA LYS A 83 -7.29 1.61 -16.49
C LYS A 83 -5.98 2.37 -16.65
N SER A 84 -5.33 2.71 -15.54
CA SER A 84 -4.02 3.38 -15.56
C SER A 84 -2.83 2.42 -15.70
N LYS A 85 -3.07 1.11 -15.66
CA LYS A 85 -2.05 0.06 -15.73
C LYS A 85 -0.98 0.23 -14.63
N SER A 86 -1.39 0.75 -13.47
CA SER A 86 -0.49 1.15 -12.40
C SER A 86 -1.10 0.93 -11.01
N CYS A 87 -0.24 0.78 -10.01
CA CYS A 87 -0.64 0.75 -8.61
C CYS A 87 -0.95 2.17 -8.13
N LYS A 88 -2.14 2.39 -7.58
CA LYS A 88 -2.62 3.67 -7.08
C LYS A 88 -2.91 3.60 -5.59
N SER A 89 -2.73 4.75 -4.93
CA SER A 89 -3.21 4.94 -3.57
C SER A 89 -4.74 4.90 -3.54
N THR A 90 -5.29 4.25 -2.53
CA THR A 90 -6.72 4.06 -2.33
C THR A 90 -7.07 4.12 -0.85
N VAL A 91 -8.36 4.31 -0.54
CA VAL A 91 -8.87 4.33 0.83
C VAL A 91 -9.67 3.05 1.07
N TYR A 92 -9.30 2.31 2.11
CA TYR A 92 -9.94 1.07 2.52
C TYR A 92 -10.76 1.26 3.80
N GLY A 93 -11.99 0.74 3.76
CA GLY A 93 -12.99 0.87 4.82
C GLY A 93 -12.73 0.06 6.09
N GLY A 94 -11.80 -0.90 6.07
CA GLY A 94 -11.42 -1.70 7.24
C GLY A 94 -12.04 -3.10 7.34
N CYS A 95 -12.82 -3.56 6.36
CA CYS A 95 -13.35 -4.93 6.35
C CYS A 95 -13.44 -5.54 4.94
N ASN A 96 -13.54 -6.87 4.87
CA ASN A 96 -13.66 -7.64 3.63
C ASN A 96 -12.62 -7.25 2.56
N PRO A 97 -11.32 -7.26 2.89
CA PRO A 97 -10.29 -6.88 1.93
C PRO A 97 -10.30 -7.86 0.77
N THR A 98 -10.12 -7.36 -0.44
CA THR A 98 -9.83 -8.24 -1.58
C THR A 98 -8.32 -8.43 -1.75
N LYS A 99 -7.92 -9.35 -2.63
CA LYS A 99 -6.50 -9.53 -2.98
C LYS A 99 -5.90 -8.38 -3.76
N ASN A 100 -6.71 -7.48 -4.31
CA ASN A 100 -6.21 -6.28 -4.99
C ASN A 100 -6.09 -5.11 -4.01
N LEU A 101 -5.66 -5.40 -2.78
CA LEU A 101 -5.44 -4.43 -1.74
C LEU A 101 -4.10 -4.74 -1.06
N PHE A 102 -3.21 -3.77 -1.08
CA PHE A 102 -1.83 -3.88 -0.64
C PHE A 102 -1.52 -2.77 0.35
N TYR A 103 -0.59 -3.05 1.25
CA TYR A 103 -0.21 -2.06 2.26
C TYR A 103 0.72 -1.00 1.69
N THR A 104 1.67 -1.43 0.85
CA THR A 104 2.63 -0.52 0.19
C THR A 104 2.48 -0.55 -1.31
N LYS A 105 2.93 0.55 -1.94
CA LYS A 105 3.11 0.61 -3.40
C LYS A 105 3.99 -0.53 -3.88
N ALA A 106 5.11 -0.78 -3.19
CA ALA A 106 6.09 -1.80 -3.57
C ALA A 106 5.46 -3.20 -3.64
N GLN A 107 4.67 -3.58 -2.63
CA GLN A 107 3.94 -4.87 -2.64
C GLN A 107 3.00 -5.00 -3.83
N CYS A 108 2.22 -3.95 -4.13
CA CYS A 108 1.35 -3.95 -5.30
C CYS A 108 2.15 -4.07 -6.61
N GLU A 109 3.27 -3.36 -6.71
CA GLU A 109 4.13 -3.37 -7.90
C GLU A 109 4.87 -4.70 -8.09
N GLU A 110 5.20 -5.40 -7.02
CA GLU A 110 5.85 -6.71 -7.06
C GLU A 110 4.84 -7.83 -7.38
N VAL A 111 3.64 -7.78 -6.78
CA VAL A 111 2.66 -8.86 -6.85
C VAL A 111 1.66 -8.68 -8.00
N ALA A 112 0.95 -7.55 -8.05
CA ALA A 112 -0.17 -7.38 -8.97
C ALA A 112 0.29 -6.89 -10.36
N LYS A 113 1.20 -5.92 -10.40
CA LYS A 113 1.64 -5.29 -11.66
C LYS A 113 2.16 -6.28 -12.71
N PRO A 114 3.04 -7.27 -12.43
CA PRO A 114 3.48 -8.21 -13.46
C PRO A 114 2.34 -9.10 -13.97
N VAL A 115 1.44 -9.56 -13.07
CA VAL A 115 0.30 -10.42 -13.44
C VAL A 115 -0.72 -9.65 -14.29
N CYS A 116 -1.14 -8.48 -13.82
CA CYS A 116 -2.17 -7.69 -14.47
C CYS A 116 -1.68 -7.04 -15.76
N LYS A 117 -0.42 -6.59 -15.83
CA LYS A 117 0.15 -6.12 -17.11
C LYS A 117 0.30 -7.22 -18.13
N LYS A 118 0.68 -8.44 -17.71
CA LYS A 118 0.72 -9.59 -18.62
C LYS A 118 -0.66 -9.89 -19.20
N LEU A 119 -1.71 -9.84 -18.37
CA LEU A 119 -3.09 -9.94 -18.86
C LEU A 119 -3.41 -8.82 -19.86
N LEU A 120 -3.13 -7.55 -19.52
CA LEU A 120 -3.40 -6.41 -20.40
C LEU A 120 -2.68 -6.55 -21.74
N HIS A 121 -1.42 -6.98 -21.74
CA HIS A 121 -0.69 -7.26 -22.96
C HIS A 121 -1.38 -8.34 -23.79
N ILE A 122 -1.86 -9.43 -23.18
CA ILE A 122 -2.59 -10.47 -23.91
C ILE A 122 -3.89 -9.89 -24.50
N LEU A 123 -4.64 -9.11 -23.73
CA LEU A 123 -5.90 -8.50 -24.19
C LEU A 123 -5.68 -7.50 -25.34
N GLU A 124 -4.66 -6.65 -25.24
CA GLU A 124 -4.31 -5.66 -26.28
C GLU A 124 -3.82 -6.32 -27.57
N ASN A 125 -3.26 -7.53 -27.47
CA ASN A 125 -2.89 -8.34 -28.64
C ASN A 125 -4.04 -9.22 -29.16
N VAL A 126 -5.20 -9.20 -28.50
CA VAL A 126 -6.42 -9.90 -28.93
C VAL A 126 -7.39 -8.94 -29.66
N ASP A 127 -7.07 -7.64 -29.71
CA ASP A 127 -8.00 -6.62 -30.21
C ASP A 127 -8.00 -6.44 -31.75
N LEU A 128 -9.22 -6.45 -32.30
CA LEU A 128 -9.68 -6.17 -33.66
C LEU A 128 -9.70 -7.31 -34.70
N ILE A 129 -8.65 -8.10 -34.90
CA ILE A 129 -8.66 -9.04 -36.05
C ILE A 129 -9.70 -10.16 -35.85
N ASN A 130 -9.66 -10.89 -34.74
CA ASN A 130 -10.50 -12.07 -34.57
C ASN A 130 -11.98 -11.77 -34.29
N ILE A 131 -12.30 -10.64 -33.65
CA ILE A 131 -13.71 -10.30 -33.36
C ILE A 131 -14.39 -9.69 -34.58
N LEU A 132 -13.70 -8.82 -35.34
CA LEU A 132 -14.24 -8.34 -36.62
C LEU A 132 -14.41 -9.48 -37.61
N ASP A 133 -13.48 -10.43 -37.70
CA ASP A 133 -13.61 -11.58 -38.60
C ASP A 133 -14.83 -12.46 -38.24
N ILE A 134 -15.09 -12.69 -36.95
CA ILE A 134 -16.28 -13.44 -36.47
C ILE A 134 -17.58 -12.67 -36.75
N LEU A 135 -17.58 -11.35 -36.54
CA LEU A 135 -18.76 -10.52 -36.77
C LEU A 135 -19.03 -10.31 -38.27
N ILE A 136 -18.00 -10.23 -39.11
CA ILE A 136 -18.12 -10.18 -40.58
C ILE A 136 -18.68 -11.50 -41.12
N TYR A 137 -18.20 -12.65 -40.62
CA TYR A 137 -18.73 -13.96 -41.02
C TYR A 137 -20.24 -14.10 -40.76
N LYS A 138 -20.74 -13.54 -39.65
CA LYS A 138 -22.19 -13.58 -39.31
C LYS A 138 -23.07 -12.59 -40.06
N VAL A 139 -22.50 -11.68 -40.85
CA VAL A 139 -23.23 -10.70 -41.67
C VAL A 139 -23.38 -11.17 -43.12
N GLN A 140 -22.64 -12.21 -43.53
CA GLN A 140 -22.71 -12.79 -44.87
C GLN A 140 -23.68 -14.00 -44.99
N ASP A 141 -24.34 -14.39 -43.90
CA ASP A 141 -25.43 -15.39 -43.87
C ASP A 141 -26.81 -14.71 -43.78
#